data_AF-A0A509ENM6-F1
#
_entry.id   AF-A0A509ENM6-F1
#
_cell.length_a   1.000
_cell.length_b   1.000
_cell.length_c   1.000
_cell.angle_alpha   90.00
_cell.angle_beta   90.00
_cell.angle_gamma   90.00
#
_symmetry.space_group_name_H-M   'P 1'
#
loop_
_entity.id
_entity.type
_entity.pdbx_description
1 polymer ?
#
loop_
_entity_poly.entity_id
_entity_poly.type
_entity_poly.pdbx_seq_one_letter_code
_entity_poly.pdbx_strand_id
1 'polypeptide(L)'
;MASRIDELKGDPAFREAVHAVRGAASILSGRAVTHEEAELLVSFALAAYANAGGLSEPSLSRLARFSNKLPPEESFESLLKH
;
A
#
# COMPACT_ATOMS: atom_id res chain seq x y z
N MET A 1 6.05 -20.71 -17.71
CA MET A 1 4.82 -20.16 -17.10
C MET A 1 5.26 -19.33 -15.92
N ALA A 2 4.97 -18.03 -15.91
CA ALA A 2 5.21 -17.19 -14.75
C ALA A 2 4.26 -17.66 -13.63
N SER A 3 4.71 -17.65 -12.38
CA SER A 3 3.80 -17.90 -11.26
C SER A 3 2.86 -16.70 -11.09
N ARG A 4 1.67 -16.89 -10.50
CA ARG A 4 0.76 -15.75 -10.20
C ARG A 4 1.43 -14.68 -9.33
N ILE A 5 2.43 -15.07 -8.55
CA ILE A 5 3.26 -14.15 -7.75
C ILE A 5 4.17 -13.32 -8.65
N ASP A 6 4.76 -13.91 -9.68
CA ASP A 6 5.60 -13.18 -10.63
C ASP A 6 4.78 -12.18 -11.46
N GLU A 7 3.54 -12.55 -11.81
CA GLU A 7 2.59 -11.63 -12.46
C GLU A 7 2.24 -10.45 -11.54
N LEU A 8 1.95 -10.73 -10.26
CA LEU A 8 1.67 -9.70 -9.26
C LEU A 8 2.88 -8.77 -9.04
N LYS A 9 4.10 -9.30 -8.98
CA LYS A 9 5.34 -8.51 -8.88
C LYS A 9 5.61 -7.68 -10.14
N GLY A 10 5.03 -8.08 -11.27
CA GLY A 10 5.04 -7.32 -12.52
C GLY A 10 4.09 -6.12 -12.51
N ASP A 11 3.07 -6.13 -11.65
CA ASP A 11 2.01 -5.13 -11.63
C ASP A 11 2.50 -3.76 -11.11
N PRO A 12 2.26 -2.65 -11.84
CA PRO A 12 2.68 -1.32 -11.42
C PRO A 12 2.06 -0.87 -10.10
N ALA A 13 0.78 -1.14 -9.86
CA ALA A 13 0.10 -0.74 -8.63
C ALA A 13 0.63 -1.53 -7.42
N PHE A 14 0.96 -2.80 -7.61
CA PHE A 14 1.65 -3.59 -6.58
C PHE A 14 3.02 -2.99 -6.23
N ARG A 15 3.83 -2.60 -7.24
CA ARG A 15 5.15 -1.98 -7.00
C ARG A 15 5.04 -0.64 -6.29
N GLU A 16 4.07 0.19 -6.65
CA GLU A 16 3.79 1.46 -5.96
C GLU A 16 3.39 1.22 -4.51
N ALA A 17 2.53 0.23 -4.25
CA ALA A 17 2.16 -0.16 -2.89
C ALA A 17 3.38 -0.62 -2.07
N VAL A 18 4.26 -1.44 -2.66
CA VAL A 18 5.51 -1.88 -2.00
C VAL A 18 6.41 -0.69 -1.67
N HIS A 19 6.57 0.27 -2.59
CA HIS A 19 7.35 1.47 -2.34
C HIS A 19 6.76 2.31 -1.19
N ALA A 20 5.45 2.56 -1.22
CA ALA A 20 4.76 3.31 -0.18
C ALA A 20 4.86 2.62 1.20
N VAL A 21 4.60 1.31 1.25
CA VAL A 21 4.66 0.52 2.49
C VAL A 21 6.08 0.47 3.04
N ARG A 22 7.11 0.36 2.20
CA ARG A 22 8.50 0.40 2.65
C ARG A 22 8.83 1.70 3.37
N GLY A 23 8.41 2.84 2.82
CA GLY A 23 8.61 4.15 3.45
C GLY A 23 7.87 4.26 4.78
N ALA A 24 6.57 3.97 4.79
CA ALA A 24 5.74 4.06 5.99
C ALA A 24 6.20 3.09 7.10
N ALA A 25 6.48 1.83 6.75
CA ALA A 25 6.94 0.82 7.70
C ALA A 25 8.32 1.15 8.26
N SER A 26 9.20 1.80 7.48
CA SER A 26 10.50 2.24 7.98
C SER A 26 10.36 3.32 9.05
N ILE A 27 9.48 4.29 8.84
CA ILE A 27 9.18 5.36 9.82
C ILE A 27 8.60 4.74 11.10
N LEU A 28 7.58 3.89 10.97
CA LEU A 28 6.88 3.30 12.12
C LEU A 28 7.76 2.34 12.93
N SER A 29 8.60 1.56 12.27
CA SER A 29 9.49 0.60 12.95
C SER A 29 10.77 1.23 13.50
N GLY A 30 11.08 2.48 13.13
CA GLY A 30 12.33 3.14 13.50
C GLY A 30 13.58 2.51 12.88
N ARG A 31 13.42 1.65 11.87
CA ARG A 31 14.53 1.02 11.14
C ARG A 31 14.27 1.02 9.64
N ALA A 32 15.33 0.90 8.85
CA ALA A 32 15.18 0.68 7.42
C ALA A 32 14.50 -0.67 7.16
N VAL A 33 13.38 -0.64 6.46
CA VAL A 33 12.66 -1.83 5.95
C VAL A 33 13.20 -2.17 4.57
N THR A 34 13.49 -3.45 4.33
CA THR A 34 13.99 -3.91 3.03
C THR A 34 12.86 -3.96 2.00
N HIS A 35 13.22 -4.12 0.73
CA HIS A 35 12.23 -4.28 -0.33
C HIS A 35 11.42 -5.57 -0.14
N GLU A 36 12.09 -6.67 0.19
CA GLU A 36 11.49 -7.99 0.39
C GLU A 36 10.53 -8.00 1.59
N GLU A 37 10.89 -7.30 2.68
CA GLU A 37 10.02 -7.13 3.84
C GLU A 37 8.75 -6.35 3.46
N ALA A 38 8.88 -5.28 2.68
CA ALA A 38 7.74 -4.52 2.20
C ALA A 38 6.87 -5.33 1.22
N GLU A 39 7.47 -6.09 0.30
CA GLU A 39 6.75 -7.03 -0.58
C GLU A 39 5.93 -8.04 0.23
N LEU A 40 6.51 -8.60 1.30
CA LEU A 40 5.82 -9.53 2.18
C LEU A 40 4.61 -8.88 2.88
N LEU A 41 4.79 -7.67 3.41
CA LEU A 41 3.71 -6.92 4.07
C LEU A 41 2.56 -6.59 3.11
N VAL A 42 2.87 -6.15 1.89
CA VAL A 42 1.84 -5.89 0.86
C VAL A 42 1.15 -7.19 0.44
N SER A 43 1.90 -8.29 0.32
CA SER A 43 1.35 -9.60 0.01
C SER A 43 0.38 -10.09 1.11
N PHE A 44 0.71 -9.89 2.39
CA PHE A 44 -0.19 -10.20 3.49
C PHE A 44 -1.47 -9.36 3.47
N ALA A 45 -1.35 -8.05 3.24
CA ALA A 45 -2.51 -7.18 3.13
C ALA A 45 -3.42 -7.62 1.97
N LEU A 46 -2.85 -7.89 0.79
CA LEU A 46 -3.59 -8.35 -0.37
C LEU A 46 -4.29 -9.69 -0.11
N ALA A 47 -3.59 -10.67 0.47
CA ALA A 47 -4.17 -11.97 0.80
C ALA A 47 -5.31 -11.84 1.83
N ALA A 48 -5.14 -10.98 2.84
CA ALA A 48 -6.18 -10.71 3.83
C ALA A 48 -7.44 -10.10 3.19
N TYR A 49 -7.28 -9.09 2.33
CA TYR A 49 -8.40 -8.50 1.60
C TYR A 49 -9.06 -9.50 0.65
N ALA A 50 -8.28 -10.24 -0.13
CA ALA A 50 -8.80 -11.24 -1.05
C ALA A 50 -9.62 -12.32 -0.32
N ASN A 51 -9.11 -12.82 0.80
CA ASN A 51 -9.81 -13.80 1.64
C ASN A 51 -11.07 -13.23 2.28
N ALA A 52 -11.13 -11.92 2.53
CA ALA A 52 -12.31 -11.23 3.03
C ALA A 52 -13.35 -10.90 1.94
N GLY A 53 -13.15 -11.32 0.69
CA GLY A 53 -14.02 -11.00 -0.44
C GLY A 53 -13.63 -9.74 -1.23
N GLY A 54 -12.42 -9.23 -1.02
CA GLY A 54 -11.88 -8.03 -1.64
C GLY A 54 -12.35 -6.73 -0.99
N LEU A 55 -11.94 -5.61 -1.57
CA LEU A 55 -12.51 -4.31 -1.23
C LEU A 55 -13.84 -4.16 -1.98
N SER A 56 -14.95 -4.20 -1.25
CA SER A 56 -16.27 -3.95 -1.82
C SER A 56 -16.40 -2.49 -2.31
N GLU A 57 -17.26 -2.24 -3.29
CA GLU A 57 -17.51 -0.91 -3.87
C GLU A 57 -17.81 0.19 -2.82
N PRO A 58 -18.57 -0.06 -1.73
CA PRO A 58 -18.74 0.92 -0.66
C PRO A 58 -17.45 1.23 0.12
N SER A 59 -16.52 0.29 0.19
CA SER A 59 -15.22 0.44 0.86
C SER A 59 -14.25 1.23 -0.02
N LEU A 60 -14.25 0.95 -1.33
CA LEU A 60 -13.50 1.73 -2.32
C LEU A 60 -13.97 3.18 -2.37
N SER A 61 -15.29 3.43 -2.41
CA SER A 61 -15.84 4.79 -2.39
C SER A 61 -15.46 5.57 -1.13
N ARG A 62 -15.41 4.90 0.04
CA ARG A 62 -14.97 5.52 1.29
C ARG A 62 -13.48 5.86 1.28
N LEU A 63 -12.63 4.96 0.78
CA LEU A 63 -11.19 5.20 0.65
C LEU A 63 -10.87 6.29 -0.39
N ALA A 64 -11.57 6.30 -1.52
CA ALA A 64 -11.38 7.31 -2.58
C ALA A 64 -11.67 8.74 -2.11
N ARG A 65 -12.51 8.93 -1.09
CA ARG A 65 -12.73 10.25 -0.47
C ARG A 65 -11.50 10.80 0.26
N PHE A 66 -10.54 9.94 0.59
CA PHE A 66 -9.26 10.32 1.18
C PHE A 66 -8.15 10.47 0.15
N SER A 67 -8.24 9.79 -1.01
CA SER A 67 -7.25 9.96 -2.09
C SER A 67 -7.35 11.33 -2.78
N ASN A 68 -8.56 11.89 -2.89
CA ASN A 68 -8.81 13.19 -3.54
C ASN A 68 -8.63 14.40 -2.60
N LYS A 69 -8.11 14.20 -1.39
CA LYS A 69 -8.01 15.25 -0.36
C LYS A 69 -6.59 15.72 -0.06
N LEU A 70 -5.61 15.28 -0.82
CA LEU A 70 -4.25 15.82 -0.73
C LEU A 70 -4.07 16.86 -1.86
N PRO A 71 -4.13 18.17 -1.56
CA PRO A 71 -3.62 19.18 -2.48
C PRO A 71 -2.19 18.84 -2.91
N PRO A 72 -1.76 19.20 -4.13
CA PRO A 72 -0.38 18.99 -4.59
C PRO A 72 0.69 19.54 -3.64
N GLU A 73 0.32 20.49 -2.79
CA GLU A 73 1.16 21.23 -1.85
C GLU A 73 1.16 20.64 -0.42
N GLU A 74 0.25 19.72 -0.09
CA GLU A 74 0.22 19.09 1.24
C GLU A 74 1.06 17.81 1.25
N SER A 75 2.23 17.89 1.89
CA SER A 75 3.00 16.71 2.25
C SER A 75 2.23 15.87 3.27
N PHE A 76 2.36 14.54 3.19
CA PHE A 76 1.86 13.61 4.21
C PHE A 76 2.36 13.98 5.61
N GLU A 77 3.55 14.59 5.74
CA GLU A 77 4.05 15.13 7.01
C GLU A 77 3.21 16.26 7.58
N SER A 78 2.55 17.06 6.73
CA SER A 78 1.67 18.14 7.17
C SER A 78 0.38 17.59 7.80
N LEU A 79 -0.10 16.44 7.31
CA LEU A 79 -1.27 15.76 7.87
C LEU A 79 -1.01 15.12 9.24
N LEU A 80 0.26 14.81 9.57
CA LEU A 80 0.66 14.17 10.83
C LEU A 80 0.90 15.15 11.99
N LYS A 81 0.77 16.47 11.76
CA LYS A 81 1.08 17.53 12.75
C LYS A 81 -0.14 17.96 13.60
N HIS A 82 -1.27 17.26 13.53
CA HIS A 82 -2.49 17.56 14.28
C HIS A 82 -2.83 16.48 15.31
#